data_AF-A0A5K0YGZ3-F1
#
_entry.id   AF-A0A5K0YGZ3-F1
#
_cell.length_a   1.000
_cell.length_b   1.000
_cell.length_c   1.000
_cell.angle_alpha   90.00
_cell.angle_beta   90.00
_cell.angle_gamma   90.00
#
_symmetry.space_group_name_H-M   'P 1'
#
loop_
_entity.id
_entity.type
_entity.pdbx_description
1 polymer ?
#
loop_
_entity_poly.entity_id
_entity_poly.type
_entity_poly.pdbx_seq_one_letter_code
_entity_poly.pdbx_strand_id
1 'polypeptide(L)' 'SEMVKGVLKMGRQELDLACEEFSNIIGSSADSVVYKGTMKRGPEIAVISLCIAEDYWTNYLDRYFQTE' A
#
# COMPACT_ATOMS: atom_id res chain seq x y z
N SER A 1 15.48 11.79 -6.66
CA SER A 1 14.78 11.01 -5.64
C SER A 1 15.54 9.72 -5.45
N GLU A 2 16.24 9.55 -4.33
CA GLU A 2 16.95 8.32 -4.02
C GLU A 2 15.92 7.25 -3.64
N MET A 3 15.98 6.10 -4.32
CA MET A 3 15.11 4.98 -4.02
C MET A 3 15.50 4.37 -2.68
N VAL A 4 14.51 4.12 -1.80
CA VAL A 4 14.76 3.43 -0.53
C VAL A 4 15.29 2.03 -0.83
N LYS A 5 16.52 1.75 -0.36
CA LYS A 5 17.14 0.43 -0.53
C LYS A 5 16.33 -0.63 0.21
N GLY A 6 16.09 -1.78 -0.42
CA GLY A 6 15.36 -2.89 0.18
C GLY A 6 13.83 -2.82 0.02
N VAL A 7 13.29 -1.79 -0.64
CA VAL A 7 11.86 -1.71 -0.98
C VAL A 7 11.65 -2.15 -2.43
N LEU A 8 10.71 -3.07 -2.63
CA LEU A 8 10.31 -3.51 -3.97
C LEU A 8 9.48 -2.42 -4.65
N LYS A 9 9.89 -2.02 -5.86
CA LYS A 9 9.09 -1.13 -6.70
C LYS A 9 8.05 -1.94 -7.47
N MET A 10 6.78 -1.75 -7.14
CA MET A 10 5.65 -2.38 -7.84
C MET A 10 4.91 -1.38 -8.71
N GLY A 11 4.44 -1.83 -9.87
CA GLY A 11 3.60 -1.03 -10.76
C GLY A 11 2.12 -1.11 -10.37
N ARG A 12 1.32 -0.13 -10.79
CA ARG A 12 -0.14 -0.13 -10.54
C ARG A 12 -0.82 -1.38 -11.06
N GLN A 13 -0.55 -1.78 -12.31
CA GLN A 13 -1.14 -2.98 -12.91
C GLN A 13 -0.79 -4.27 -12.16
N GLU A 14 0.40 -4.35 -11.56
CA GLU A 14 0.80 -5.50 -10.75
C GLU A 14 0.02 -5.56 -9.44
N LEU A 15 -0.20 -4.41 -8.80
CA LEU A 15 -1.05 -4.29 -7.61
C LEU A 15 -2.52 -4.58 -7.95
N ASP A 16 -3.02 -4.10 -9.09
CA ASP A 16 -4.39 -4.37 -9.55
C ASP A 16 -4.63 -5.88 -9.68
N LEU A 17 -3.70 -6.61 -10.31
CA LEU A 17 -3.78 -8.07 -10.40
C LEU A 17 -3.66 -8.75 -9.03
N ALA A 18 -2.69 -8.33 -8.22
CA ALA A 18 -2.44 -8.95 -6.92
C ALA A 18 -3.63 -8.76 -5.97
N CYS A 19 -4.32 -7.63 -6.04
CA CYS A 19 -5.44 -7.28 -5.16
C CYS A 19 -6.81 -7.58 -5.75
N GLU A 20 -6.90 -8.32 -6.87
CA GLU A 20 -8.16 -8.63 -7.55
C GLU A 20 -9.00 -7.35 -7.78
N GLU A 21 -8.40 -6.36 -8.45
CA GLU A 21 -8.99 -5.05 -8.72
C GLU A 21 -9.36 -4.25 -7.46
N PHE A 22 -8.63 -4.48 -6.35
CA PHE A 22 -8.88 -3.88 -5.03
C PHE A 22 -10.27 -4.21 -4.48
N SER A 23 -10.75 -5.43 -4.71
CA SER A 23 -12.07 -5.88 -4.25
C SER A 23 -12.09 -6.38 -2.80
N ASN A 24 -10.96 -6.91 -2.31
CA ASN A 24 -10.87 -7.56 -1.01
C ASN A 24 -10.39 -6.61 0.09
N ILE A 25 -11.32 -5.83 0.67
CA ILE A 25 -11.04 -4.87 1.75
C ILE A 25 -10.92 -5.62 3.09
N ILE A 26 -9.77 -5.49 3.75
CA ILE A 26 -9.52 -6.06 5.08
C ILE A 26 -9.49 -5.01 6.20
N GLY A 27 -9.52 -3.72 5.85
CA GLY A 27 -9.57 -2.63 6.80
C GLY A 27 -9.88 -1.31 6.11
N SER A 28 -10.49 -0.38 6.85
CA SER A 28 -10.77 0.96 6.36
C SER A 28 -10.73 1.96 7.51
N SER A 29 -10.30 3.18 7.22
CA SER A 29 -10.30 4.33 8.11
C SER A 29 -10.82 5.56 7.35
N ALA A 30 -10.89 6.72 8.02
CA ALA A 30 -11.25 7.96 7.34
C ALA A 30 -10.27 8.33 6.21
N ASP A 31 -9.00 7.92 6.36
CA ASP A 31 -7.90 8.41 5.54
C ASP A 31 -7.26 7.29 4.68
N SER A 32 -7.74 6.05 4.79
CA SER A 32 -7.13 4.92 4.10
C SER A 32 -8.05 3.72 3.92
N VAL A 33 -7.81 2.94 2.86
CA VAL A 33 -8.39 1.61 2.69
C VAL A 33 -7.27 0.58 2.57
N VAL A 34 -7.42 -0.56 3.24
CA VAL A 34 -6.44 -1.66 3.23
C VAL A 34 -7.02 -2.84 2.46
N TYR A 35 -6.32 -3.28 1.43
CA TYR A 35 -6.70 -4.39 0.58
C TYR A 35 -5.79 -5.59 0.80
N LYS A 36 -6.38 -6.78 0.82
CA LYS A 36 -5.61 -8.03 0.72
C LYS A 36 -5.24 -8.27 -0.73
N GLY A 37 -3.98 -8.59 -0.96
CA GLY A 37 -3.50 -9.08 -2.25
C GLY A 37 -2.62 -10.31 -2.11
N THR A 38 -2.36 -10.98 -3.23
CA THR A 38 -1.44 -12.11 -3.32
C THR A 38 -0.50 -11.88 -4.50
N MET A 39 0.81 -11.82 -4.23
CA MET A 39 1.80 -11.71 -5.30
C MET A 39 1.76 -12.97 -6.18
N LYS A 40 2.05 -12.84 -7.48
CA LYS A 40 2.06 -13.98 -8.40
C LYS A 40 3.06 -15.04 -7.94
N ARG A 41 2.55 -16.18 -7.46
CA ARG A 41 3.36 -17.26 -6.83
C ARG A 41 4.19 -16.80 -5.62
N GLY A 42 3.75 -15.72 -4.97
CA GLY A 42 4.48 -15.06 -3.90
C GLY A 42 3.66 -15.01 -2.60
N PRO A 43 4.13 -14.21 -1.63
CA PRO A 43 3.45 -14.04 -0.36
C PRO A 43 2.12 -13.27 -0.53
N GLU A 44 1.28 -13.39 0.50
CA GLU A 44 0.17 -12.45 0.71
C GLU A 44 0.73 -11.06 1.06
N ILE A 45 0.05 -10.03 0.60
CA ILE A 45 0.40 -8.62 0.83
C ILE A 45 -0.82 -7.87 1.35
N ALA A 46 -0.56 -6.82 2.14
CA ALA A 46 -1.55 -5.82 2.49
C ALA A 46 -1.19 -4.51 1.77
N VAL A 47 -2.12 -3.97 0.99
CA VAL A 47 -1.94 -2.72 0.24
C VAL A 47 -2.77 -1.63 0.89
N ILE A 48 -2.09 -0.62 1.43
CA ILE A 48 -2.72 0.55 2.04
C ILE A 48 -2.85 1.64 0.96
N SER A 49 -4.07 1.93 0.54
CA SER A 49 -4.39 3.08 -0.31
C SER A 49 -4.73 4.26 0.59
N LEU A 50 -3.94 5.32 0.52
CA LEU A 50 -4.20 6.56 1.25
C LEU A 50 -5.17 7.44 0.46
N CYS A 51 -6.14 8.01 1.17
CA CYS A 51 -7.16 8.90 0.65
C CYS A 51 -6.91 10.36 1.07
N ILE A 52 -5.63 10.72 1.25
CA ILE A 52 -5.19 12.06 1.61
C ILE A 52 -4.46 12.71 0.43
N ALA A 53 -4.64 14.02 0.25
CA ALA A 53 -3.83 14.75 -0.72
C ALA A 53 -2.38 14.83 -0.23
N GLU A 54 -1.43 14.88 -1.16
CA GLU A 54 0.00 14.98 -0.86
C GLU A 54 0.33 16.16 0.07
N ASP A 55 -0.36 17.29 -0.11
CA ASP A 55 -0.22 18.48 0.73
C ASP A 55 -0.60 18.26 2.20
N TYR A 56 -1.37 17.20 2.50
CA TYR A 56 -1.77 16.82 3.86
C TYR A 56 -0.99 15.62 4.39
N TRP A 57 0.10 15.22 3.74
CA TRP A 57 1.01 14.21 4.29
C TRP A 57 1.66 14.74 5.57
N THR A 58 1.26 14.20 6.72
CA THR A 58 1.82 14.57 8.02
C THR A 58 2.76 13.48 8.53
N ASN A 59 3.72 13.86 9.38
CA ASN A 59 4.65 12.92 10.05
C ASN A 59 3.93 11.80 10.84
N TYR A 60 2.63 11.95 11.13
CA TYR A 60 1.82 10.90 11.73
C TYR A 60 1.68 9.68 10.80
N LEU A 61 1.52 9.91 9.49
CA LEU A 61 1.36 8.84 8.50
C LEU A 61 2.67 8.08 8.23
N ASP A 62 3.82 8.74 8.42
CA ASP A 62 5.13 8.07 8.30
C ASP A 62 5.25 6.86 9.23
N ARG A 63 4.55 6.85 10.38
CA ARG A 63 4.55 5.71 11.31
C ARG A 63 4.03 4.42 10.70
N TYR A 64 3.15 4.48 9.69
CA TYR A 64 2.68 3.28 9.00
C TYR A 64 3.75 2.64 8.11
N PHE A 65 4.81 3.38 7.78
CA PHE A 65 5.82 2.97 6.80
C PHE A 65 7.24 2.95 7.38
N GLN A 66 7.41 3.28 8.66
CA GLN A 66 8.67 3.09 9.37
C GLN A 66 8.85 1.59 9.66
N THR A 67 10.05 1.09 9.35
CA THR A 67 10.49 -0.21 9.85
C THR A 67 10.74 -0.07 11.35
N GLU A 68 10.29 -1.04 12.16
CA GLU A 68 10.78 -1.20 13.53
C GLU A 68 12.31 -1.36 13.59
#